data_AF-A0A524QXC4-F1
#
_entry.id   AF-A0A524QXC4-F1
#
_cell.length_a   1.000
_cell.length_b   1.000
_cell.length_c   1.000
_cell.angle_alpha   90.00
_cell.angle_beta   90.00
_cell.angle_gamma   90.00
#
_symmetry.space_group_name_H-M   'P 1'
#
loop_
_entity.id
_entity.type
_entity.pdbx_description
1 polymer ?
#
loop_
_entity_poly.entity_id
_entity_poly.type
_entity_poly.pdbx_seq_one_letter_code
_entity_poly.pdbx_strand_id
1 'polypeptide(L)'
;MISVRGFATVLAACSLVLLLVARATGDVSESNTKDSSVSKWDVSIPHVPSDTIEFEATEVTWITVDVSPDGKEIVFDILGDIYKMPIAGGDATLLSGGLPYEVQPRFSPDGKKILFTSDRGGGDNIWMMNADG
;
A
#
# COMPACT_ATOMS: atom_id res chain seq x y z
N MET A 1 37.18 63.94 -23.43
CA MET A 1 38.44 63.73 -22.70
C MET A 1 38.68 62.23 -22.57
N ILE A 2 39.76 61.75 -23.22
CA ILE A 2 40.65 60.61 -22.86
C ILE A 2 39.95 59.23 -22.76
N SER A 3 40.04 58.37 -23.79
CA SER A 3 41.08 57.34 -24.01
C SER A 3 41.15 56.34 -22.84
N VAL A 4 41.00 55.02 -23.04
CA VAL A 4 42.13 54.16 -23.45
C VAL A 4 41.68 53.03 -24.39
N ARG A 5 42.33 52.96 -25.55
CA ARG A 5 42.54 51.74 -26.35
C ARG A 5 43.88 51.12 -25.95
N GLY A 6 44.01 49.79 -25.98
CA GLY A 6 45.32 49.16 -26.04
C GLY A 6 45.34 47.63 -26.09
N PHE A 7 45.86 47.12 -27.21
CA PHE A 7 46.74 45.95 -27.41
C PHE A 7 46.29 44.58 -26.83
N ALA A 8 45.95 43.55 -27.62
CA ALA A 8 46.72 42.82 -28.65
C ALA A 8 48.00 42.14 -28.15
N THR A 9 48.10 40.83 -28.44
CA THR A 9 49.24 39.88 -28.35
C THR A 9 49.63 39.45 -26.92
N VAL A 10 49.70 38.17 -26.54
CA VAL A 10 50.48 37.04 -27.08
C VAL A 10 49.73 35.73 -26.71
N LEU A 11 49.25 34.96 -27.68
CA LEU A 11 49.89 33.82 -28.35
C LEU A 11 50.10 32.57 -27.46
N ALA A 12 49.57 31.46 -27.99
CA ALA A 12 50.05 30.09 -27.82
C ALA A 12 49.94 29.45 -26.43
N ALA A 13 48.82 28.73 -26.20
CA ALA A 13 48.83 27.33 -25.72
C ALA A 13 47.44 26.88 -25.20
N CYS A 14 46.40 26.89 -26.03
CA CYS A 14 45.14 26.19 -25.67
C CYS A 14 44.44 25.47 -26.83
N SER A 15 45.06 25.39 -28.02
CA SER A 15 44.49 24.61 -29.14
C SER A 15 44.79 23.10 -29.04
N LEU A 16 45.43 22.63 -27.97
CA LEU A 16 45.63 21.20 -27.69
C LEU A 16 44.89 20.70 -26.44
N VAL A 17 43.99 21.50 -25.86
CA VAL A 17 43.12 21.08 -24.75
C VAL A 17 41.67 20.88 -25.21
N LEU A 18 41.31 21.27 -26.43
CA LEU A 18 39.98 21.00 -26.99
C LEU A 18 39.81 19.62 -27.65
N LEU A 19 40.89 18.83 -27.82
CA LEU A 19 40.79 17.46 -28.36
C LEU A 19 40.90 16.34 -27.31
N LEU A 20 41.12 16.67 -26.04
CA LEU A 20 41.27 15.66 -24.97
C LEU A 20 40.07 15.54 -24.03
N VAL A 21 39.07 16.44 -24.11
CA VAL A 21 37.84 16.35 -23.29
C VAL A 21 36.73 15.54 -23.98
N ALA A 22 36.92 15.12 -25.23
CA ALA A 22 35.94 14.31 -25.97
C ALA A 22 36.08 12.79 -25.78
N ARG A 23 36.90 12.31 -24.83
CA ARG A 23 37.17 10.88 -24.60
C ARG A 23 37.09 10.43 -23.13
N ALA A 24 36.31 11.14 -22.32
CA ALA A 24 35.99 10.70 -20.97
C ALA A 24 34.52 10.97 -20.60
N THR A 25 33.61 10.81 -21.56
CA THR A 25 32.29 10.29 -21.20
C THR A 25 32.43 8.78 -21.25
N GLY A 26 33.07 8.21 -20.23
CA GLY A 26 32.72 6.83 -19.89
C GLY A 26 31.21 6.87 -19.69
N ASP A 27 30.49 6.05 -20.47
CA ASP A 27 29.11 5.71 -20.15
C ASP A 27 29.11 5.42 -18.65
N VAL A 28 28.50 6.31 -17.87
CA VAL A 28 27.90 5.87 -16.63
C VAL A 28 26.75 5.01 -17.12
N SER A 29 27.07 3.74 -17.41
CA SER A 29 26.07 2.71 -17.41
C SER A 29 25.48 2.79 -16.02
N GLU A 30 24.31 3.43 -15.89
CA GLU A 30 23.39 3.11 -14.83
C GLU A 30 23.38 1.59 -14.80
N SER A 31 23.94 1.01 -13.74
CA SER A 31 23.84 -0.40 -13.49
C SER A 31 22.36 -0.67 -13.26
N ASN A 32 21.65 -0.88 -14.36
CA ASN A 32 20.31 -1.42 -14.43
C ASN A 32 20.44 -2.90 -14.08
N THR A 33 20.93 -3.20 -12.89
CA THR A 33 20.60 -4.44 -12.20
C THR A 33 19.19 -4.23 -11.65
N LYS A 34 18.21 -4.16 -12.56
CA LYS A 34 16.89 -4.71 -12.25
C LYS A 34 17.15 -6.21 -12.07
N ASP A 35 17.44 -6.59 -10.84
CA ASP A 35 17.27 -7.97 -10.42
C ASP A 35 15.78 -8.28 -10.56
N SER A 36 15.41 -8.78 -11.73
CA SER A 36 14.04 -9.00 -12.15
C SER A 36 13.49 -10.32 -11.58
N SER A 37 13.78 -10.62 -10.30
CA SER A 37 13.35 -11.88 -9.69
C SER A 37 12.85 -11.81 -8.25
N VAL A 38 12.80 -10.62 -7.61
CA VAL A 38 12.06 -10.51 -6.34
C VAL A 38 10.56 -10.54 -6.66
N SER A 39 9.92 -11.69 -6.44
CA SER A 39 8.46 -11.81 -6.49
C SER A 39 7.86 -10.73 -5.60
N LYS A 40 6.93 -9.94 -6.15
CA LYS A 40 6.18 -8.94 -5.36
C LYS A 40 5.53 -9.65 -4.18
N TRP A 41 5.81 -9.19 -2.96
CA TRP A 41 5.18 -9.72 -1.75
C TRP A 41 3.65 -9.61 -1.86
N ASP A 42 2.95 -10.68 -1.50
CA ASP A 42 1.50 -10.76 -1.47
C ASP A 42 1.08 -11.28 -0.08
N VAL A 43 0.27 -10.50 0.63
CA VAL A 43 -0.21 -10.82 1.98
C VAL A 43 -1.19 -12.00 1.95
N SER A 44 -1.87 -12.21 0.82
CA SER A 44 -2.94 -13.19 0.66
C SER A 44 -2.43 -14.63 0.51
N ILE A 45 -1.12 -14.83 0.44
CA ILE A 45 -0.49 -16.14 0.31
C ILE A 45 0.32 -16.48 1.57
N PRO A 46 0.22 -17.72 2.09
CA PRO A 46 1.03 -18.13 3.23
C PRO A 46 2.48 -18.33 2.79
N HIS A 47 3.41 -17.69 3.50
CA HIS A 47 4.86 -17.77 3.23
C HIS A 47 5.57 -18.80 4.11
N VAL A 48 4.86 -19.39 5.06
CA VAL A 48 5.30 -20.44 5.98
C VAL A 48 4.19 -21.48 6.11
N PRO A 49 4.49 -22.73 6.54
CA PRO A 49 3.44 -23.68 6.89
C PRO A 49 2.45 -23.07 7.88
N SER A 50 1.16 -23.20 7.60
CA SER A 50 0.07 -22.64 8.40
C SER A 50 -0.98 -23.71 8.65
N ASP A 51 -1.53 -23.73 9.86
CA ASP A 51 -2.66 -24.55 10.24
C ASP A 51 -3.90 -23.68 10.46
N THR A 52 -5.08 -24.21 10.18
CA THR A 52 -6.35 -23.54 10.48
C THR A 52 -6.81 -23.93 11.88
N ILE A 53 -7.20 -22.94 12.68
CA ILE A 53 -7.78 -23.14 14.00
C ILE A 53 -9.23 -22.66 13.94
N GLU A 54 -10.15 -23.56 14.23
CA GLU A 54 -11.56 -23.24 14.43
C GLU A 54 -11.81 -22.99 15.92
N PHE A 55 -12.56 -21.94 16.22
CA PHE A 55 -12.98 -21.63 17.59
C PHE A 55 -14.41 -21.10 17.59
N GLU A 56 -15.10 -21.34 18.70
CA GLU A 56 -16.38 -20.71 19.01
C GLU A 56 -16.15 -19.70 20.13
N ALA A 57 -16.71 -18.51 19.99
CA ALA A 57 -16.62 -17.46 20.99
C ALA A 57 -17.97 -16.77 21.16
N THR A 58 -18.38 -16.58 22.41
CA THR A 58 -19.56 -15.77 22.78
C THR A 58 -19.19 -14.40 23.29
N GLU A 59 -17.90 -14.17 23.58
CA GLU A 59 -17.35 -12.93 24.11
C GLU A 59 -15.98 -12.68 23.48
N VAL A 60 -15.72 -11.43 23.13
CA VAL A 60 -14.46 -10.98 22.52
C VAL A 60 -14.08 -9.61 23.06
N THR A 61 -12.81 -9.25 22.95
CA THR A 61 -12.29 -7.94 23.34
C THR A 61 -11.59 -7.27 22.17
N TRP A 62 -11.40 -5.96 22.27
CA TRP A 62 -10.68 -5.15 21.28
C TRP A 62 -11.28 -5.17 19.86
N ILE A 63 -12.61 -5.30 19.76
CA ILE A 63 -13.33 -5.23 18.48
C ILE A 63 -13.75 -3.81 18.15
N THR A 64 -14.01 -3.55 16.87
CA THR A 64 -14.83 -2.42 16.44
C THR A 64 -16.19 -2.89 15.95
N VAL A 65 -17.20 -2.04 16.09
CA VAL A 65 -18.58 -2.37 15.77
C VAL A 65 -19.27 -1.17 15.13
N ASP A 66 -20.14 -1.42 14.16
CA ASP A 66 -21.04 -0.43 13.58
C ASP A 66 -22.44 -1.03 13.40
N VAL A 67 -23.46 -0.19 13.52
CA VAL A 67 -24.86 -0.59 13.40
C VAL A 67 -25.36 -0.24 11.99
N SER A 68 -26.13 -1.13 11.37
CA SER A 68 -26.73 -0.87 10.07
C SER A 68 -27.64 0.36 10.11
N PRO A 69 -27.78 1.13 9.01
CA PRO A 69 -28.64 2.33 9.02
C PRO A 69 -30.11 2.07 9.35
N ASP A 70 -30.61 0.85 9.08
CA ASP A 70 -31.97 0.43 9.45
C ASP A 70 -32.07 -0.13 10.88
N GLY A 71 -30.95 -0.21 11.59
CA GLY A 71 -30.86 -0.62 12.99
C GLY A 71 -31.07 -2.11 13.24
N LYS A 72 -30.99 -2.98 12.21
CA LYS A 72 -31.30 -4.41 12.34
C LYS A 72 -30.08 -5.31 12.44
N GLU A 73 -28.94 -4.87 11.93
CA GLU A 73 -27.72 -5.67 11.86
C GLU A 73 -26.57 -4.89 12.51
N ILE A 74 -25.56 -5.62 12.96
CA ILE A 74 -24.25 -5.05 13.31
C ILE A 74 -23.17 -5.69 12.44
N VAL A 75 -22.15 -4.92 12.13
CA VAL A 75 -20.90 -5.41 11.54
C VAL A 75 -19.77 -5.16 12.53
N PHE A 76 -18.85 -6.12 12.65
CA PHE A 76 -17.75 -6.05 13.60
C PHE A 76 -16.56 -6.88 13.11
N ASP A 77 -15.36 -6.60 13.62
CA ASP A 77 -14.16 -7.38 13.35
C ASP A 77 -13.75 -8.26 14.53
N ILE A 78 -13.26 -9.46 14.24
CA ILE A 78 -12.63 -10.38 15.20
C ILE A 78 -11.39 -10.97 14.54
N LEU A 79 -10.22 -10.84 15.19
CA LEU A 79 -8.95 -11.43 14.75
C LEU A 79 -8.55 -11.13 13.29
N GLY A 80 -8.97 -9.99 12.74
CA GLY A 80 -8.67 -9.60 11.36
C GLY A 80 -9.69 -10.09 10.33
N ASP A 81 -10.84 -10.60 10.77
CA ASP A 81 -11.96 -10.97 9.92
C ASP A 81 -13.18 -10.10 10.23
N ILE A 82 -13.98 -9.78 9.22
CA ILE A 82 -15.20 -9.00 9.33
C ILE A 82 -16.42 -9.93 9.33
N TYR A 83 -17.26 -9.78 10.36
CA TYR A 83 -18.49 -10.52 10.56
C TYR A 83 -19.70 -9.59 10.59
N LYS A 84 -20.87 -10.17 10.30
CA LYS A 84 -22.17 -9.51 10.44
C LYS A 84 -23.15 -10.40 11.20
N MET A 85 -23.97 -9.79 12.06
CA MET A 85 -25.03 -10.51 12.76
C MET A 85 -26.26 -9.63 13.04
N PRO A 86 -27.43 -10.22 13.34
CA PRO A 86 -28.59 -9.46 13.81
C PRO A 86 -28.27 -8.69 15.10
N ILE A 87 -28.79 -7.46 15.22
CA ILE A 87 -28.59 -6.64 16.43
C ILE A 87 -29.23 -7.26 17.68
N ALA A 88 -30.24 -8.11 17.49
CA ALA A 88 -30.88 -8.87 18.55
C ALA A 88 -30.01 -10.02 19.08
N GLY A 89 -28.83 -10.26 18.47
CA GLY A 89 -27.97 -11.40 18.71
C GLY A 89 -28.34 -12.60 17.82
N GLY A 90 -27.51 -13.65 17.92
CA GLY A 90 -27.61 -14.85 17.10
C GLY A 90 -26.26 -15.19 16.46
N ASP A 91 -26.30 -16.07 15.46
CA ASP A 91 -25.09 -16.51 14.78
C ASP A 91 -24.51 -15.40 13.89
N ALA A 92 -23.20 -15.26 13.94
CA ALA A 92 -22.47 -14.34 13.08
C ALA A 92 -22.14 -15.00 11.73
N THR A 93 -22.23 -14.22 10.66
CA THR A 93 -21.84 -14.62 9.30
C THR A 93 -20.53 -13.94 8.95
N LEU A 94 -19.52 -14.71 8.50
CA LEU A 94 -18.27 -14.18 7.95
C LEU A 94 -18.55 -13.47 6.63
N LEU A 95 -18.12 -12.23 6.49
CA LEU A 95 -18.24 -11.44 5.25
C LEU A 95 -16.90 -11.32 4.50
N SER A 96 -15.82 -11.08 5.23
CA SER A 96 -14.47 -11.01 4.66
C SER A 96 -13.47 -11.54 5.67
N GLY A 97 -12.52 -12.34 5.21
CA GLY A 97 -11.48 -12.87 6.07
C GLY A 97 -10.36 -13.53 5.30
N GLY A 98 -9.42 -14.11 6.04
CA GLY A 98 -8.28 -14.82 5.49
C GLY A 98 -6.96 -14.33 6.10
N LEU A 99 -5.90 -14.34 5.29
CA LEU A 99 -4.58 -13.87 5.74
C LEU A 99 -4.46 -12.35 5.87
N PRO A 100 -5.07 -11.53 5.00
CA PRO A 100 -5.08 -10.09 5.21
C PRO A 100 -5.87 -9.69 6.45
N TYR A 101 -5.43 -8.62 7.11
CA TYR A 101 -6.01 -8.13 8.35
C TYR A 101 -7.13 -7.12 8.06
N GLU A 102 -8.38 -7.57 8.19
CA GLU A 102 -9.60 -6.81 7.91
C GLU A 102 -10.18 -6.20 9.19
N VAL A 103 -10.21 -4.87 9.31
CA VAL A 103 -10.62 -4.19 10.56
C VAL A 103 -11.44 -2.92 10.33
N GLN A 104 -12.09 -2.43 11.39
CA GLN A 104 -12.80 -1.14 11.40
C GLN A 104 -13.96 -1.04 10.38
N PRO A 105 -14.84 -2.05 10.27
CA PRO A 105 -15.92 -2.01 9.29
C PRO A 105 -16.95 -0.94 9.64
N ARG A 106 -17.40 -0.18 8.63
CA ARG A 106 -18.44 0.86 8.73
C ARG A 106 -19.46 0.70 7.62
N PHE A 107 -20.75 0.76 7.95
CA PHE A 107 -21.80 0.77 6.94
C PHE A 107 -21.82 2.10 6.17
N SER A 108 -22.14 2.03 4.88
CA SER A 108 -22.55 3.21 4.14
C SER A 108 -23.89 3.74 4.65
N PRO A 109 -24.20 5.04 4.50
CA PRO A 109 -25.47 5.60 4.96
C PRO A 109 -26.73 4.95 4.36
N ASP A 110 -26.61 4.36 3.16
CA ASP A 110 -27.70 3.63 2.49
C ASP A 110 -27.72 2.13 2.83
N GLY A 111 -26.78 1.65 3.64
CA GLY A 111 -26.68 0.27 4.11
C GLY A 111 -26.23 -0.75 3.06
N LYS A 112 -25.86 -0.31 1.86
CA LYS A 112 -25.53 -1.23 0.75
C LYS A 112 -24.07 -1.64 0.71
N LYS A 113 -23.19 -0.91 1.37
CA LYS A 113 -21.75 -1.10 1.36
C LYS A 113 -21.19 -1.13 2.76
N ILE A 114 -20.04 -1.76 2.90
CA ILE A 114 -19.20 -1.70 4.09
C ILE A 114 -17.83 -1.18 3.65
N LEU A 115 -17.33 -0.15 4.33
CA LEU A 115 -15.95 0.32 4.23
C LEU A 115 -15.14 -0.25 5.38
N PHE A 116 -13.88 -0.60 5.15
CA PHE A 116 -13.00 -1.19 6.16
C PHE A 116 -11.53 -0.93 5.82
N THR A 117 -10.64 -1.14 6.79
CA THR A 117 -9.19 -1.10 6.58
C THR A 117 -8.69 -2.52 6.31
N SER A 118 -7.81 -2.67 5.31
CA SER A 118 -7.17 -3.96 4.97
C SER A 118 -5.75 -3.76 4.49
N ASP A 119 -4.87 -4.69 4.88
CA ASP A 119 -3.50 -4.76 4.42
C ASP A 119 -3.30 -5.59 3.14
N ARG A 120 -4.37 -6.15 2.55
CA ARG A 120 -4.30 -7.06 1.37
C ARG A 120 -3.53 -6.52 0.17
N GLY A 121 -3.35 -5.20 0.08
CA GLY A 121 -2.55 -4.53 -0.96
C GLY A 121 -1.05 -4.38 -0.66
N GLY A 122 -0.55 -4.88 0.48
CA GLY A 122 0.82 -4.70 0.96
C GLY A 122 0.98 -3.60 2.02
N GLY A 123 -0.09 -3.25 2.73
CA GLY A 123 -0.17 -2.23 3.78
C GLY A 123 -1.60 -1.69 3.94
N ASP A 124 -1.89 -1.04 5.06
CA ASP A 124 -3.24 -0.58 5.41
C ASP A 124 -3.82 0.42 4.39
N ASN A 125 -4.93 0.05 3.78
CA ASN A 125 -5.69 0.88 2.86
C ASN A 125 -7.19 0.81 3.20
N ILE A 126 -7.97 1.72 2.65
CA ILE A 126 -9.44 1.68 2.76
C ILE A 126 -10.01 0.86 1.60
N TRP A 127 -10.82 -0.13 1.94
CA TRP A 127 -11.49 -1.03 1.03
C TRP A 127 -13.00 -0.94 1.19
N MET A 128 -13.72 -1.49 0.22
CA MET A 128 -15.17 -1.49 0.22
C MET A 128 -15.70 -2.80 -0.37
N MET A 129 -16.74 -3.34 0.25
CA MET A 129 -17.48 -4.51 -0.22
C MET A 129 -18.99 -4.26 -0.19
N ASN A 130 -19.78 -5.19 -0.72
CA ASN A 130 -21.23 -5.13 -0.53
C ASN A 130 -21.58 -5.48 0.92
N ALA A 131 -22.72 -5.01 1.42
CA ALA A 131 -23.14 -5.31 2.79
C ALA A 131 -23.47 -6.80 3.05
N ASP A 132 -23.51 -7.61 2.00
CA ASP A 132 -23.69 -9.07 2.04
C ASP A 132 -22.39 -9.87 1.79
N GLY A 133 -21.24 -9.20 1.65
CA GLY A 133 -19.94 -9.80 1.32
C GLY A 133 -19.61 -9.65 -0.16
#